data_AF-A0A957NWE1-F1
#
_entry.id   AF-A0A957NWE1-F1
#
_cell.length_a   1.000
_cell.length_b   1.000
_cell.length_c   1.000
_cell.angle_alpha   90.00
_cell.angle_beta   90.00
_cell.angle_gamma   90.00
#
_symmetry.space_group_name_H-M   'P 1'
#
loop_
_entity.id
_entity.type
_entity.pdbx_description
1 polymer ?
#
loop_
_entity_poly.entity_id
_entity_poly.type
_entity_poly.pdbx_seq_one_letter_code
_entity_poly.pdbx_strand_id
1 'polypeptide(L)' 'FDNVQVFDFDGVKGRALSSSYSPAPGHPLHQSFLAALADLFARFQENNAVQIQYVTRLYWGKL' A
#
# COMPACT_ATOMS: atom_id res chain seq x y z
N PHE A 1 -14.94 -9.27 4.54
CA PHE A 1 -14.27 -8.88 3.29
C PHE A 1 -13.64 -10.13 2.74
N ASP A 2 -14.11 -10.63 1.59
CA ASP A 2 -13.70 -11.96 1.10
C ASP A 2 -12.31 -11.94 0.45
N ASN A 3 -11.86 -10.74 0.05
CA ASN A 3 -10.56 -10.51 -0.55
C ASN A 3 -9.72 -9.63 0.40
N VAL A 4 -8.91 -10.27 1.25
CA VAL A 4 -7.95 -9.61 2.13
C VAL A 4 -6.53 -9.94 1.66
N GLN A 5 -5.71 -8.91 1.50
CA GLN A 5 -4.29 -9.08 1.28
C GLN A 5 -3.55 -8.78 2.60
N VAL A 6 -2.64 -9.68 2.96
CA VAL A 6 -1.81 -9.56 4.17
C VAL A 6 -0.41 -9.20 3.72
N PHE A 7 0.13 -8.12 4.29
CA PHE A 7 1.46 -7.63 3.94
C PHE A 7 2.28 -7.35 5.19
N ASP A 8 3.56 -7.72 5.14
CA ASP A 8 4.59 -7.14 5.99
C ASP A 8 4.96 -5.72 5.49
N PHE A 9 5.93 -5.09 6.15
CA PHE A 9 6.33 -3.73 5.78
C PHE A 9 6.88 -3.64 4.35
N ASP A 10 7.67 -4.63 3.91
CA ASP A 10 8.25 -4.64 2.57
C ASP A 10 7.16 -4.81 1.49
N GLY A 11 6.14 -5.64 1.76
CA GLY A 11 4.97 -5.79 0.90
C GLY A 11 4.17 -4.49 0.76
N VAL A 12 3.91 -3.79 1.87
CA VAL A 12 3.22 -2.48 1.85
C VAL A 12 4.06 -1.45 1.11
N LYS A 13 5.37 -1.40 1.37
CA LYS A 13 6.31 -0.49 0.71
C LYS A 13 6.36 -0.72 -0.80
N GLY A 14 6.49 -1.97 -1.25
CA GLY A 14 6.48 -2.32 -2.67
C GLY A 14 5.18 -1.88 -3.35
N ARG A 15 4.03 -2.15 -2.72
CA ARG A 15 2.72 -1.72 -3.22
C ARG A 15 2.60 -0.20 -3.29
N ALA A 16 3.01 0.50 -2.24
CA ALA A 16 2.97 1.97 -2.20
C ALA A 16 3.82 2.55 -3.34
N LEU A 17 5.06 2.09 -3.51
CA LEU A 17 5.97 2.57 -4.55
C LEU A 17 5.54 2.21 -5.99
N SER A 18 4.65 1.21 -6.16
CA SER A 18 4.08 0.89 -7.48
C SER A 18 2.99 1.86 -7.97
N SER A 19 2.52 2.75 -7.09
CA SER A 19 1.47 3.72 -7.43
C SER A 19 2.05 4.94 -8.16
N SER A 20 1.36 5.41 -9.20
CA SER A 20 1.84 6.49 -10.10
C SER A 20 2.08 7.84 -9.42
N TYR A 21 1.50 8.05 -8.23
CA TYR A 21 1.65 9.26 -7.42
C TYR A 21 2.75 9.16 -6.36
N SER A 22 3.43 8.02 -6.25
CA SER A 22 4.47 7.84 -5.23
C SER A 22 5.75 8.56 -5.64
N PRO A 23 6.42 9.30 -4.72
CA PRO A 23 7.67 9.97 -5.02
C PRO A 23 8.74 8.95 -5.45
N ALA A 24 9.29 9.12 -6.64
CA ALA A 24 10.36 8.25 -7.15
C ALA A 24 11.66 8.41 -6.34
N PRO A 25 12.55 7.40 -6.35
CA PRO A 25 13.89 7.54 -5.79
C PRO A 25 14.60 8.77 -6.37
N GLY A 26 15.20 9.59 -5.50
CA GLY A 26 15.83 10.87 -5.86
C GLY A 26 14.91 12.08 -5.77
N HIS A 27 13.59 11.90 -5.64
CA HIS A 27 12.68 13.01 -5.34
C HIS A 27 12.90 13.49 -3.88
N PRO A 28 12.89 14.81 -3.59
CA PRO A 28 13.13 15.33 -2.24
C PRO A 28 12.21 14.75 -1.16
N LEU A 29 10.98 14.41 -1.53
CA LEU A 29 9.96 13.84 -0.63
C LEU A 29 10.01 12.31 -0.51
N HIS A 30 10.93 11.61 -1.19
CA HIS A 30 10.97 10.15 -1.16
C HIS A 30 11.25 9.61 0.24
N GLN A 31 12.22 10.19 0.95
CA GLN A 31 12.58 9.73 2.30
C GLN A 31 11.49 10.03 3.33
N SER A 32 10.88 11.22 3.27
CA SER A 32 9.77 11.57 4.17
C SER A 32 8.53 10.71 3.91
N PHE A 33 8.27 10.36 2.65
CA PHE A 33 7.23 9.39 2.29
C PHE A 33 7.48 8.01 2.90
N LEU A 34 8.69 7.47 2.79
CA LEU A 34 9.03 6.17 3.37
C LEU A 34 8.96 6.18 4.91
N ALA A 35 9.39 7.26 5.54
CA ALA A 35 9.29 7.42 7.00
C ALA A 35 7.83 7.44 7.46
N ALA A 36 6.98 8.25 6.81
CA ALA A 36 5.55 8.29 7.11
C ALA A 36 4.87 6.94 6.87
N LEU A 37 5.30 6.19 5.85
CA LEU A 37 4.80 4.85 5.57
C LEU A 37 5.19 3.85 6.67
N ALA A 38 6.43 3.91 7.17
CA ALA A 38 6.90 3.10 8.29
C ALA A 38 6.13 3.40 9.58
N ASP A 39 5.92 4.69 9.88
CA ASP A 39 5.10 5.13 11.02
C ASP A 39 3.67 4.61 10.92
N LEU A 40 3.08 4.65 9.72
CA LEU A 40 1.74 4.13 9.48
C LEU A 40 1.68 2.62 9.70
N PHE A 41 2.64 1.87 9.15
CA PHE A 41 2.72 0.43 9.36
C PHE A 41 2.86 0.08 10.85
N ALA A 42 3.76 0.75 11.57
CA ALA A 42 3.98 0.50 12.99
C ALA A 42 2.71 0.73 13.84
N ARG A 43 1.86 1.68 13.45
CA ARG A 43 0.60 1.97 14.16
C ARG A 43 -0.50 0.94 13.94
N PHE A 44 -0.53 0.30 12.77
CA PHE A 44 -1.66 -0.55 12.35
C PHE A 44 -1.31 -2.03 12.20
N GLN A 45 -0.03 -2.39 12.28
CA GLN A 45 0.36 -3.80 12.19
C GLN A 45 -0.14 -4.59 13.40
N GLU A 46 -0.52 -5.83 13.14
CA GLU A 46 -0.72 -6.88 14.12
C GLU A 46 0.13 -8.08 13.70
N ASN A 47 0.96 -8.60 14.59
CA ASN A 47 1.86 -9.72 14.31
C ASN A 47 2.78 -9.48 13.08
N ASN A 48 3.35 -8.28 12.95
CA ASN A 48 4.20 -7.85 11.83
C ASN A 48 3.50 -7.84 10.47
N ALA A 49 2.17 -7.74 10.46
CA ALA A 49 1.41 -7.67 9.23
C ALA A 49 0.24 -6.68 9.31
N VAL A 50 -0.12 -6.10 8.17
CA VAL A 50 -1.36 -5.33 8.01
C VAL A 50 -2.28 -6.03 7.01
N GLN A 51 -3.58 -5.87 7.22
CA GLN A 51 -4.62 -6.37 6.33
C GLN A 51 -5.16 -5.24 5.46
N ILE A 52 -4.99 -5.35 4.15
CA ILE A 52 -5.59 -4.43 3.18
C ILE A 52 -6.84 -5.10 2.60
N GLN A 53 -7.99 -4.48 2.86
CA GLN A 53 -9.28 -4.90 2.34
C GLN A 53 -9.56 -4.17 1.03
N TYR A 54 -10.08 -4.88 0.02
CA TYR A 54 -10.40 -4.29 -1.27
C TYR A 54 -11.69 -4.88 -1.85
N VAL A 55 -12.41 -4.03 -2.56
CA VAL A 55 -13.60 -4.42 -3.34
C VAL A 55 -13.29 -4.15 -4.80
N THR A 56 -13.14 -5.20 -5.58
CA THR A 56 -13.01 -5.11 -7.03
C THR A 56 -14.41 -5.06 -7.64
N ARG A 57 -14.73 -3.98 -8.36
CA ARG A 57 -15.98 -3.86 -9.11
C ARG A 57 -15.70 -4.04 -10.60
N LEU A 58 -16.29 -5.06 -11.19
CA LEU A 58 -16.21 -5.32 -12.62
C LEU A 58 -17.47 -4.77 -13.30
N TYR A 59 -17.27 -3.94 -14.33
CA TYR A 59 -18.35 -3.45 -15.18
C TYR A 59 -18.14 -4.02 -16.58
N TRP A 60 -19.19 -4.62 -17.14
CA TRP A 60 -19.19 -5.12 -18.50
C TRP A 60 -20.51 -4.73 -19.18
N GLY A 61 -20.46 -4.50 -20.48
CA GLY A 61 -21.62 -4.04 -21.27
C GLY A 61 -21.37 -4.25 -22.75
N LYS A 62 -22.44 -4.26 -23.54
CA LYS A 62 -22.38 -4.37 -25.00
C LYS A 62 -22.59 -2.97 -25.58
N LEU A 63 -21.74 -2.58 -26.55
CA LEU A 63 -21.88 -1.36 -27.34
C LEU A 63 -23.18 -1.36 -28.14
#